data_AF-A0A0D2M9Z1-F1
#
_entry.id   AF-A0A0D2M9Z1-F1
#
_cell.length_a   1.000
_cell.length_b   1.000
_cell.length_c   1.000
_cell.angle_alpha   90.00
_cell.angle_beta   90.00
_cell.angle_gamma   90.00
#
_symmetry.space_group_name_H-M   'P 1'
#
loop_
_entity.id
_entity.type
_entity.pdbx_description
1 polymer ?
#
loop_
_entity_poly.entity_id
_entity_poly.type
_entity_poly.pdbx_seq_one_letter_code
_entity_poly.pdbx_strand_id
1 'polypeptide(L)'
;MAERHEDMKQRIREARASIEHKHRLASLQVGSEFSANPSEQQRQLEALRVLDAALDSLTAEDRVDFSGLNFHAYHPDTPPMAGGGGGGPAAVATMGDGVGYVSDDGCLHVVADRHTLRDVLLALDMDRARVLTRVTMFWLRRVRDLTPALTKLLGVQNVWCDTRTEQNSQNFVIWAGYVLEQRHDVEVAVARRRFTFSLLVHSDSSSPMIDFSAKSSILQARWVRSDCPPKQLVEFLVSDGSMLADQAAAAVQVGLQEEHALLEQIRSAFGAKHVVRVCGAASDGSAVLEGARRLLENAEAIKGSGVDLRGASLAIDDCYEVWGSGHS
;
A
#
# COMPACT_ATOMS: atom_id res chain seq x y z
N MET A 1 9.31 13.02 -23.74
CA MET A 1 8.85 13.40 -22.38
C MET A 1 8.92 12.22 -21.42
N ALA A 2 8.35 11.04 -21.73
CA ALA A 2 8.38 9.86 -20.84
C ALA A 2 9.79 9.50 -20.30
N GLU A 3 10.83 9.55 -21.13
CA GLU A 3 12.23 9.31 -20.69
C GLU A 3 12.71 10.29 -19.60
N ARG A 4 12.30 11.56 -19.66
CA ARG A 4 12.65 12.56 -18.62
C ARG A 4 11.92 12.28 -17.30
N HIS A 5 10.70 11.77 -17.34
CA HIS A 5 9.96 11.40 -16.12
C HIS A 5 10.55 10.15 -15.45
N GLU A 6 10.95 9.14 -16.23
CA GLU A 6 11.59 7.95 -15.69
C GLU A 6 13.00 8.25 -15.15
N ASP A 7 13.76 9.13 -15.81
CA ASP A 7 15.04 9.63 -15.29
C ASP A 7 14.86 10.33 -13.93
N MET A 8 13.88 11.22 -13.80
CA MET A 8 13.61 11.91 -12.53
C MET A 8 13.20 10.94 -11.40
N LYS A 9 12.31 9.98 -11.68
CA LYS A 9 11.93 8.94 -10.70
C LYS A 9 13.16 8.13 -10.25
N GLN A 10 14.01 7.77 -11.20
CA GLN A 10 15.22 7.01 -10.91
C GLN A 10 16.17 7.82 -10.01
N ARG A 11 16.39 9.10 -10.33
CA ARG A 11 17.20 10.01 -9.51
C ARG A 11 16.65 10.20 -8.10
N ILE A 12 15.33 10.28 -7.94
CA ILE A 12 14.68 10.35 -6.61
C ILE A 12 14.95 9.08 -5.82
N ARG A 13 14.77 7.90 -6.42
CA ARG A 13 15.04 6.60 -5.77
C ARG A 13 16.50 6.48 -5.35
N GLU A 14 17.43 6.86 -6.22
CA GLU A 14 18.86 6.82 -5.96
C GLU A 14 19.27 7.78 -4.84
N ALA A 15 18.78 9.03 -4.87
CA ALA A 15 19.05 10.02 -3.83
C ALA A 15 18.51 9.54 -2.47
N ARG A 16 17.27 9.02 -2.45
CA ARG A 16 16.65 8.45 -1.24
C ARG A 16 17.49 7.29 -0.69
N ALA A 17 17.82 6.30 -1.52
CA ALA A 17 18.60 5.14 -1.09
C ALA A 17 20.01 5.53 -0.61
N SER A 18 20.62 6.54 -1.24
CA SER A 18 21.91 7.10 -0.82
C SER A 18 21.83 7.71 0.58
N ILE A 19 20.81 8.56 0.84
CA ILE A 19 20.60 9.20 2.14
C ILE A 19 20.26 8.17 3.22
N GLU A 20 19.35 7.23 2.92
CA GLU A 20 19.00 6.13 3.82
C GLU A 20 20.24 5.33 4.24
N HIS A 21 21.09 4.97 3.27
CA HIS A 21 22.32 4.21 3.54
C HIS A 21 23.34 5.02 4.34
N LYS A 22 23.61 6.25 3.93
CA LYS A 22 24.62 7.14 4.51
C LYS A 22 24.31 7.47 5.97
N HIS A 23 23.06 7.79 6.27
CA HIS A 23 22.60 8.18 7.61
C HIS A 23 21.95 7.03 8.39
N ARG A 24 21.98 5.81 7.83
CA ARG A 24 21.43 4.57 8.43
C ARG A 24 19.94 4.69 8.82
N LEU A 25 19.16 5.42 8.05
CA LEU A 25 17.72 5.56 8.28
C LEU A 25 17.02 4.22 8.01
N ALA A 26 15.91 3.96 8.70
CA ALA A 26 15.09 2.77 8.42
C ALA A 26 14.33 2.92 7.10
N SER A 27 13.77 4.10 6.84
CA SER A 27 13.16 4.47 5.57
C SER A 27 13.03 5.99 5.44
N LEU A 28 12.98 6.47 4.20
CA LEU A 28 12.76 7.87 3.86
C LEU A 28 11.68 7.99 2.79
N GLN A 29 10.61 8.70 3.10
CA GLN A 29 9.57 9.07 2.16
C GLN A 29 9.61 10.58 1.88
N VAL A 30 9.40 10.96 0.62
CA VAL A 30 9.31 12.37 0.21
C VAL A 30 8.08 12.59 -0.65
N GLY A 31 7.18 13.45 -0.18
CA GLY A 31 5.90 13.71 -0.84
C GLY A 31 5.11 12.43 -1.16
N SER A 32 4.35 12.46 -2.27
CA SER A 32 3.65 11.27 -2.78
C SER A 32 4.58 10.41 -3.64
N GLU A 33 4.80 9.14 -3.26
CA GLU A 33 5.73 8.21 -3.92
C GLU A 33 5.41 7.93 -5.41
N PHE A 34 4.21 8.27 -5.86
CA PHE A 34 3.71 7.97 -7.22
C PHE A 34 3.37 9.21 -8.06
N SER A 35 3.91 10.38 -7.72
CA SER A 35 3.61 11.59 -8.50
C SER A 35 4.12 11.47 -9.94
N ALA A 36 3.21 11.58 -10.91
CA ALA A 36 3.54 11.69 -12.33
C ALA A 36 3.89 13.14 -12.74
N ASN A 37 3.71 14.12 -11.84
CA ASN A 37 3.92 15.53 -12.13
C ASN A 37 5.41 15.92 -12.03
N PRO A 38 6.04 16.45 -13.11
CA PRO A 38 7.45 16.86 -13.10
C PRO A 38 7.77 17.92 -12.05
N SER A 39 6.87 18.87 -11.82
CA SER A 39 7.09 19.92 -10.83
C SER A 39 7.16 19.35 -9.41
N GLU A 40 6.35 18.34 -9.13
CA GLU A 40 6.38 17.64 -7.85
C GLU A 40 7.64 16.78 -7.69
N GLN A 41 8.05 16.07 -8.73
CA GLN A 41 9.30 15.31 -8.72
C GLN A 41 10.52 16.22 -8.51
N GLN A 42 10.51 17.42 -9.10
CA GLN A 42 11.56 18.41 -8.88
C GLN A 42 11.59 18.90 -7.43
N ARG A 43 10.42 19.17 -6.83
CA ARG A 43 10.29 19.52 -5.41
C ARG A 43 10.77 18.40 -4.49
N GLN A 44 10.49 17.14 -4.82
CA GLN A 44 11.00 15.98 -4.08
C GLN A 44 12.54 15.93 -4.10
N LEU A 45 13.17 16.16 -5.26
CA LEU A 45 14.63 16.22 -5.37
C LEU A 45 15.23 17.38 -4.57
N GLU A 46 14.58 18.54 -4.55
CA GLU A 46 15.02 19.69 -3.75
C GLU A 46 14.93 19.38 -2.25
N ALA A 47 13.80 18.83 -1.79
CA ALA A 47 13.63 18.42 -0.41
C ALA A 47 14.68 17.39 0.03
N LEU A 48 14.98 16.39 -0.82
CA LEU A 48 16.04 15.40 -0.55
C LEU A 48 17.42 16.03 -0.42
N ARG A 49 17.76 17.00 -1.29
CA ARG A 49 19.06 17.70 -1.23
C ARG A 49 19.20 18.53 0.04
N VAL A 50 18.15 19.26 0.40
CA VAL A 50 18.13 20.07 1.63
C VAL A 50 18.23 19.16 2.86
N LEU A 51 17.53 18.04 2.87
CA LEU A 51 17.61 17.05 3.95
C LEU A 51 19.02 16.46 4.09
N ASP A 52 19.64 16.00 2.99
CA ASP A 52 20.99 15.43 3.05
C ASP A 52 22.01 16.46 3.54
N ALA A 53 21.93 17.70 3.06
CA ALA A 53 22.80 18.78 3.50
C ALA A 53 22.61 19.13 4.99
N ALA A 54 21.36 19.12 5.47
CA ALA A 54 21.07 19.37 6.88
C ALA A 54 21.59 18.24 7.77
N LEU A 55 21.38 16.98 7.39
CA LEU A 55 21.90 15.81 8.11
C LEU A 55 23.44 15.79 8.12
N ASP A 56 24.10 16.15 7.02
CA ASP A 56 25.57 16.28 6.94
C ASP A 56 26.13 17.39 7.82
N SER A 57 25.34 18.45 8.05
CA SER A 57 25.75 19.58 8.88
C SER A 57 25.72 19.28 10.37
N LEU A 58 25.11 18.16 10.78
CA LEU A 58 25.05 17.73 12.17
C LEU A 58 26.38 17.10 12.57
N THR A 59 26.89 17.54 13.71
CA THR A 59 28.19 17.16 14.25
C THR A 59 28.02 16.10 15.34
N ALA A 60 29.11 15.42 15.69
CA ALA A 60 29.10 14.50 16.83
C ALA A 60 28.75 15.18 18.17
N GLU A 61 28.95 16.50 18.27
CA GLU A 61 28.61 17.30 19.46
C GLU A 61 27.11 17.52 19.62
N ASP A 62 26.36 17.51 18.51
CA ASP A 62 24.91 17.67 18.51
C ASP A 62 24.20 16.47 19.18
N ARG A 63 24.90 15.33 19.37
CA ARG A 63 24.42 14.10 20.04
C ARG A 63 23.08 13.55 19.52
N VAL A 64 22.71 13.89 18.29
CA VAL A 64 21.52 13.37 17.62
C VAL A 64 21.94 12.19 16.74
N ASP A 65 21.28 11.04 16.94
CA ASP A 65 21.45 9.87 16.08
C ASP A 65 20.09 9.47 15.50
N PHE A 66 20.01 9.44 14.18
CA PHE A 66 18.81 9.11 13.41
C PHE A 66 18.77 7.65 12.95
N SER A 67 19.79 6.86 13.30
CA SER A 67 19.91 5.48 12.87
C SER A 67 18.68 4.66 13.23
N GLY A 68 18.08 4.01 12.22
CA GLY A 68 16.92 3.13 12.36
C GLY A 68 15.58 3.83 12.51
N LEU A 69 15.49 5.15 12.27
CA LEU A 69 14.23 5.90 12.30
C LEU A 69 13.66 6.11 10.89
N ASN A 70 12.34 6.27 10.81
CA ASN A 70 11.64 6.58 9.57
C ASN A 70 11.50 8.10 9.42
N PHE A 71 11.62 8.59 8.19
CA PHE A 71 11.51 10.01 7.88
C PHE A 71 10.47 10.26 6.80
N HIS A 72 9.63 11.27 7.02
CA HIS A 72 8.80 11.88 6.00
C HIS A 72 9.25 13.33 5.81
N ALA A 73 9.82 13.62 4.64
CA ALA A 73 10.26 14.97 4.28
C ALA A 73 9.28 15.60 3.28
N TYR A 74 8.94 16.87 3.53
CA TYR A 74 8.03 17.66 2.72
C TYR A 74 8.75 18.85 2.11
N HIS A 75 8.40 19.21 0.88
CA HIS A 75 8.87 20.48 0.32
C HIS A 75 8.09 21.64 0.97
N PRO A 76 8.70 22.82 1.20
CA PRO A 76 8.01 23.98 1.81
C PRO A 76 6.72 24.38 1.09
N ASP A 77 6.68 24.26 -0.24
CA ASP A 77 5.49 24.56 -1.06
C ASP A 77 4.42 23.45 -1.07
N THR A 78 4.73 22.27 -0.56
CA THR A 78 3.80 21.13 -0.47
C THR A 78 3.79 20.54 0.94
N PRO A 79 3.42 21.35 1.97
CA PRO A 79 3.28 20.83 3.32
C PRO A 79 2.14 19.78 3.34
N PRO A 80 2.16 18.85 4.31
CA PRO A 80 1.17 17.79 4.36
C PRO A 80 -0.24 18.38 4.47
N MET A 81 -1.15 17.94 3.61
CA MET A 81 -2.57 18.27 3.77
C MET A 81 -3.15 17.49 4.96
N ALA A 82 -4.08 18.12 5.69
CA ALA A 82 -4.72 17.63 6.92
C ALA A 82 -5.52 16.32 6.84
N GLY A 83 -5.31 15.48 5.81
CA GLY A 83 -6.03 14.22 5.64
C GLY A 83 -5.25 13.09 4.96
N GLY A 84 -3.94 13.23 4.70
CA GLY A 84 -3.21 12.30 3.85
C GLY A 84 -2.42 11.19 4.55
N GLY A 85 -2.06 11.35 5.83
CA GLY A 85 -1.27 10.34 6.51
C GLY A 85 -1.14 10.63 7.99
N GLY A 86 -1.70 9.73 8.81
CA GLY A 86 -1.39 9.47 10.23
C GLY A 86 -1.47 10.59 11.27
N GLY A 87 -1.21 11.84 10.91
CA GLY A 87 -1.23 12.99 11.79
C GLY A 87 -2.62 13.59 11.89
N GLY A 88 -3.12 13.73 13.11
CA GLY A 88 -4.34 14.47 13.36
C GLY A 88 -4.23 15.96 12.94
N PRO A 89 -5.35 16.69 12.90
CA PRO A 89 -5.40 18.09 12.44
C PRO A 89 -4.39 19.02 13.13
N ALA A 90 -4.07 18.74 14.40
CA ALA A 90 -3.08 19.48 15.18
C ALA A 90 -1.65 19.30 14.64
N ALA A 91 -1.29 18.11 14.16
CA ALA A 91 0.05 17.82 13.65
C ALA A 91 0.34 18.57 12.33
N VAL A 92 -0.70 18.75 11.50
CA VAL A 92 -0.62 19.54 10.27
C VAL A 92 -0.53 21.04 10.57
N ALA A 93 -1.21 21.52 11.60
CA ALA A 93 -1.06 22.91 12.06
C ALA A 93 0.36 23.21 12.55
N THR A 94 0.98 22.28 13.29
CA THR A 94 2.38 22.40 13.76
C THR A 94 3.39 22.49 12.61
N MET A 95 3.19 21.75 11.52
CA MET A 95 4.05 21.85 10.33
C MET A 95 3.84 23.15 9.53
N GLY A 96 2.65 23.75 9.60
CA GLY A 96 2.36 25.05 9.00
C GLY A 96 3.23 26.19 9.56
N ASP A 97 3.72 26.03 10.80
CA ASP A 97 4.64 26.96 11.47
C ASP A 97 6.13 26.60 11.21
N GLY A 98 6.42 25.65 10.32
CA GLY A 98 7.77 25.19 10.02
C GLY A 98 8.39 24.29 11.09
N VAL A 99 7.57 23.77 12.03
CA VAL A 99 8.02 22.92 13.12
C VAL A 99 7.85 21.44 12.74
N GLY A 100 8.96 20.69 12.73
CA GLY A 100 8.93 19.24 12.57
C GLY A 100 8.35 18.54 13.81
N TYR A 101 7.83 17.32 13.65
CA TYR A 101 7.28 16.55 14.77
C TYR A 101 7.50 15.05 14.64
N VAL A 102 7.28 14.34 15.74
CA VAL A 102 7.28 12.86 15.81
C VAL A 102 5.84 12.36 15.82
N SER A 103 5.44 11.60 14.81
CA SER A 103 4.10 10.97 14.76
C SER A 103 3.99 9.82 15.76
N ASP A 104 2.76 9.37 16.01
CA ASP A 104 2.49 8.31 16.99
C ASP A 104 3.08 6.95 16.59
N ASP A 105 3.36 6.72 15.30
CA ASP A 105 4.09 5.55 14.83
C ASP A 105 5.62 5.65 14.97
N GLY A 106 6.12 6.80 15.43
CA GLY A 106 7.54 7.10 15.59
C GLY A 106 8.24 7.67 14.34
N CYS A 107 7.50 7.98 13.27
CA CYS A 107 8.05 8.63 12.10
C CYS A 107 8.38 10.11 12.37
N LEU A 108 9.50 10.57 11.82
CA LEU A 108 9.95 11.95 11.90
C LEU A 108 9.42 12.70 10.69
N HIS A 109 8.55 13.68 10.93
CA HIS A 109 8.02 14.53 9.89
C HIS A 109 8.70 15.89 9.90
N VAL A 110 9.26 16.30 8.76
CA VAL A 110 10.02 17.54 8.63
C VAL A 110 9.72 18.26 7.32
N VAL A 111 9.68 19.59 7.38
CA VAL A 111 9.67 20.44 6.17
C VAL A 111 11.11 20.73 5.79
N ALA A 112 11.47 20.42 4.55
CA ALA A 112 12.83 20.56 4.03
C ALA A 112 13.15 22.01 3.62
N ASP A 113 13.06 22.92 4.59
CA ASP A 113 13.48 24.32 4.44
C ASP A 113 14.96 24.47 4.83
N ARG A 114 15.78 24.96 3.89
CA ARG A 114 17.23 25.16 4.05
C ARG A 114 17.60 26.08 5.21
N HIS A 115 16.69 26.94 5.66
CA HIS A 115 16.96 27.93 6.71
C HIS A 115 16.65 27.41 8.12
N THR A 116 15.71 26.47 8.25
CA THR A 116 15.16 26.05 9.55
C THR A 116 15.35 24.57 9.84
N LEU A 117 15.54 23.72 8.82
CA LEU A 117 15.55 22.26 8.97
C LEU A 117 16.59 21.79 9.99
N ARG A 118 17.79 22.38 10.01
CA ARG A 118 18.83 21.99 10.99
C ARG A 118 18.34 22.16 12.42
N ASP A 119 17.77 23.31 12.75
CA ASP A 119 17.31 23.62 14.10
C ASP A 119 16.07 22.78 14.46
N VAL A 120 15.21 22.51 13.46
CA VAL A 120 14.10 21.57 13.61
C VAL A 120 14.60 20.17 13.97
N LEU A 121 15.60 19.65 13.25
CA LEU A 121 16.18 18.32 13.52
C LEU A 121 16.75 18.20 14.93
N LEU A 122 17.37 19.27 15.44
CA LEU A 122 17.90 19.32 16.81
C LEU A 122 16.80 19.40 17.89
N ALA A 123 15.63 19.94 17.54
CA ALA A 123 14.52 20.11 18.47
C ALA A 123 13.59 18.89 18.55
N LEU A 124 13.76 17.90 17.66
CA LEU A 124 12.92 16.69 17.64
C LEU A 124 13.13 15.83 18.90
N ASP A 125 12.04 15.29 19.43
CA ASP A 125 12.07 14.36 20.56
C ASP A 125 12.51 12.96 20.10
N MET A 126 13.83 12.76 20.08
CA MET A 126 14.45 11.52 19.61
C MET A 126 14.15 10.32 20.50
N ASP A 127 14.00 10.53 21.80
CA ASP A 127 13.67 9.46 22.74
C ASP A 127 12.26 8.95 22.48
N ARG A 128 11.31 9.86 22.29
CA ARG A 128 9.94 9.50 21.87
C ARG A 128 9.95 8.78 20.52
N ALA A 129 10.66 9.29 19.52
CA ALA A 129 10.71 8.66 18.19
C ALA A 129 11.23 7.21 18.26
N ARG A 130 12.29 6.96 19.04
CA ARG A 130 12.86 5.62 19.24
C ARG A 130 11.93 4.68 19.98
N VAL A 131 11.26 5.16 21.03
CA VAL A 131 10.30 4.37 21.79
C VAL A 131 9.13 3.98 20.88
N LEU A 132 8.51 4.96 20.22
CA LEU A 132 7.36 4.70 19.34
C LEU A 132 7.73 3.79 18.16
N THR A 133 8.89 4.00 17.52
CA THR A 133 9.37 3.09 16.47
C THR A 133 9.48 1.64 16.97
N ARG A 134 10.03 1.42 18.17
CA ARG A 134 10.12 0.06 18.76
C ARG A 134 8.75 -0.53 19.05
N VAL A 135 7.81 0.27 19.55
CA VAL A 135 6.44 -0.15 19.85
C VAL A 135 5.69 -0.50 18.56
N THR A 136 5.76 0.34 17.53
CA THR A 136 5.19 0.07 16.21
C THR A 136 5.74 -1.23 15.63
N MET A 137 7.06 -1.42 15.65
CA MET A 137 7.70 -2.64 15.15
C MET A 137 7.31 -3.88 15.97
N PHE A 138 7.10 -3.74 17.28
CA PHE A 138 6.54 -4.80 18.10
C PHE A 138 5.15 -5.20 17.61
N TRP A 139 4.23 -4.25 17.42
CA TRP A 139 2.88 -4.54 16.95
C TRP A 139 2.85 -5.15 15.56
N LEU A 140 3.60 -4.60 14.60
CA LEU A 140 3.70 -5.16 13.24
C LEU A 140 4.24 -6.60 13.27
N ARG A 141 5.24 -6.88 14.11
CA ARG A 141 5.73 -8.25 14.31
C ARG A 141 4.66 -9.15 14.89
N ARG A 142 3.89 -8.70 15.89
CA ARG A 142 2.79 -9.48 16.47
C ARG A 142 1.68 -9.77 15.47
N VAL A 143 1.29 -8.80 14.63
CA VAL A 143 0.34 -9.01 13.53
C VAL A 143 0.84 -10.16 12.63
N ARG A 144 2.09 -10.05 12.13
CA ARG A 144 2.70 -11.06 11.27
C ARG A 144 2.79 -12.44 11.92
N ASP A 145 3.16 -12.49 13.20
CA ASP A 145 3.35 -13.76 13.91
C ASP A 145 2.00 -14.44 14.23
N LEU A 146 0.91 -13.68 14.39
CA LEU A 146 -0.44 -14.19 14.69
C LEU A 146 -1.24 -14.58 13.44
N THR A 147 -1.05 -13.88 12.31
CA THR A 147 -1.78 -14.13 11.06
C THR A 147 -1.78 -15.61 10.65
N PRO A 148 -0.66 -16.35 10.60
CA PRO A 148 -0.67 -17.76 10.18
C PRO A 148 -1.51 -18.67 11.07
N ALA A 149 -1.49 -18.42 12.39
CA ALA A 149 -2.26 -19.20 13.35
C ALA A 149 -3.77 -18.96 13.15
N LEU A 150 -4.17 -17.70 12.95
CA LEU A 150 -5.55 -17.33 12.64
C LEU A 150 -6.01 -17.91 11.30
N THR A 151 -5.22 -17.75 10.23
CA THR A 151 -5.53 -18.31 8.90
C THR A 151 -5.80 -19.81 8.99
N LYS A 152 -4.95 -20.55 9.72
CA LYS A 152 -5.12 -21.99 9.91
C LYS A 152 -6.36 -22.32 10.75
N LEU A 153 -6.58 -21.60 11.85
CA LEU A 153 -7.69 -21.82 12.76
C LEU A 153 -9.05 -21.58 12.09
N LEU A 154 -9.16 -20.48 11.34
CA LEU A 154 -10.41 -20.05 10.70
C LEU A 154 -10.64 -20.74 9.34
N GLY A 155 -9.62 -21.41 8.79
CA GLY A 155 -9.70 -22.14 7.53
C GLY A 155 -9.78 -21.25 6.28
N VAL A 156 -9.56 -19.94 6.40
CA VAL A 156 -9.62 -18.98 5.29
C VAL A 156 -8.31 -18.95 4.49
N GLN A 157 -8.31 -18.32 3.32
CA GLN A 157 -7.11 -18.22 2.48
C GLN A 157 -6.03 -17.35 3.14
N ASN A 158 -6.41 -16.18 3.65
CA ASN A 158 -5.53 -15.26 4.39
C ASN A 158 -6.31 -14.43 5.40
N VAL A 159 -5.59 -13.92 6.40
CA VAL A 159 -6.10 -12.91 7.34
C VAL A 159 -5.22 -11.67 7.26
N TRP A 160 -5.79 -10.58 6.77
CA TRP A 160 -5.13 -9.29 6.59
C TRP A 160 -5.49 -8.33 7.72
N CYS A 161 -4.55 -7.45 8.05
CA CYS A 161 -4.75 -6.34 8.96
C CYS A 161 -4.47 -5.05 8.20
N ASP A 162 -5.34 -4.05 8.36
CA ASP A 162 -5.03 -2.69 7.93
C ASP A 162 -3.95 -2.09 8.85
N THR A 163 -2.68 -2.14 8.46
CA THR A 163 -1.55 -1.67 9.28
C THR A 163 -1.23 -0.18 9.09
N ARG A 164 -2.11 0.59 8.43
CA ARG A 164 -1.89 2.04 8.19
C ARG A 164 -1.79 2.87 9.46
N THR A 165 -2.32 2.38 10.57
CA THR A 165 -2.22 3.05 11.87
C THR A 165 -1.76 2.06 12.93
N GLU A 166 -1.05 2.59 13.94
CA GLU A 166 -0.66 1.79 15.10
C GLU A 166 -1.89 1.22 15.82
N GLN A 167 -2.93 2.05 16.00
CA GLN A 167 -4.19 1.64 16.63
C GLN A 167 -4.82 0.43 15.95
N ASN A 168 -4.82 0.36 14.62
CA ASN A 168 -5.35 -0.79 13.90
C ASN A 168 -4.54 -2.07 14.19
N SER A 169 -3.20 -1.95 14.23
CA SER A 169 -2.32 -3.07 14.55
C SER A 169 -2.54 -3.57 15.98
N GLN A 170 -2.72 -2.66 16.94
CA GLN A 170 -3.06 -3.00 18.32
C GLN A 170 -4.41 -3.72 18.42
N ASN A 171 -5.45 -3.14 17.82
CA ASN A 171 -6.79 -3.71 17.80
C ASN A 171 -6.82 -5.10 17.17
N PHE A 172 -6.07 -5.30 16.08
CA PHE A 172 -5.91 -6.61 15.47
C PHE A 172 -5.30 -7.63 16.42
N VAL A 173 -4.21 -7.27 17.11
CA VAL A 173 -3.53 -8.18 18.04
C VAL A 173 -4.43 -8.56 19.21
N ILE A 174 -5.20 -7.62 19.74
CA ILE A 174 -6.18 -7.87 20.80
C ILE A 174 -7.27 -8.81 20.31
N TRP A 175 -7.89 -8.50 19.17
CA TRP A 175 -8.90 -9.34 18.53
C TRP A 175 -8.40 -10.76 18.26
N ALA A 176 -7.19 -10.87 17.69
CA ALA A 176 -6.52 -12.14 17.43
C ALA A 176 -6.35 -12.96 18.72
N GLY A 177 -5.97 -12.28 19.82
CA GLY A 177 -5.91 -12.87 21.15
C GLY A 177 -7.23 -13.52 21.56
N TYR A 178 -8.34 -12.77 21.51
CA TYR A 178 -9.67 -13.29 21.86
C TYR A 178 -10.11 -14.48 21.01
N VAL A 179 -9.81 -14.47 19.70
CA VAL A 179 -10.12 -15.59 18.81
C VAL A 179 -9.28 -16.82 19.18
N LEU A 180 -7.98 -16.64 19.43
CA LEU A 180 -7.06 -17.73 19.74
C LEU A 180 -7.26 -18.32 21.16
N GLU A 181 -7.78 -17.53 22.10
CA GLU A 181 -8.22 -18.02 23.41
C GLU A 181 -9.37 -19.03 23.29
N GLN A 182 -10.28 -18.81 22.34
CA GLN A 182 -11.42 -19.69 22.04
C GLN A 182 -11.10 -20.73 20.96
N ARG A 183 -9.82 -21.01 20.70
CA ARG A 183 -9.39 -21.87 19.58
C ARG A 183 -10.09 -23.23 19.53
N HIS A 184 -10.34 -23.86 20.67
CA HIS A 184 -10.98 -25.18 20.70
C HIS A 184 -12.41 -25.12 20.18
N ASP A 185 -13.20 -24.16 20.66
CA ASP A 185 -14.58 -23.97 20.26
C ASP A 185 -14.68 -23.58 18.78
N VAL A 186 -13.76 -22.72 18.32
CA VAL A 186 -13.63 -22.33 16.90
C VAL A 186 -13.28 -23.55 16.03
N GLU A 187 -12.29 -24.36 16.42
CA GLU A 187 -11.91 -25.57 15.68
C GLU A 187 -13.06 -26.58 15.58
N VAL A 188 -13.80 -26.77 16.66
CA VAL A 188 -14.97 -27.66 16.72
C VAL A 188 -16.08 -27.14 15.80
N ALA A 189 -16.39 -25.85 15.87
CA ALA A 189 -17.48 -25.26 15.09
C ALA A 189 -17.16 -25.19 13.59
N VAL A 190 -15.94 -24.75 13.23
CA VAL A 190 -15.49 -24.66 11.83
C VAL A 190 -15.22 -26.06 11.25
N ALA A 191 -15.01 -27.07 12.10
CA ALA A 191 -14.87 -28.47 11.73
C ALA A 191 -13.85 -28.74 10.60
N ARG A 192 -12.73 -27.99 10.61
CA ARG A 192 -11.66 -28.04 9.58
C ARG A 192 -12.11 -27.69 8.15
N ARG A 193 -13.23 -26.98 7.98
CA ARG A 193 -13.61 -26.39 6.69
C ARG A 193 -12.49 -25.49 6.16
N ARG A 194 -12.38 -25.42 4.84
CA ARG A 194 -11.47 -24.50 4.15
C ARG A 194 -12.28 -23.61 3.23
N PHE A 195 -11.98 -22.33 3.28
CA PHE A 195 -12.62 -21.29 2.50
C PHE A 195 -11.60 -20.66 1.55
N THR A 196 -12.06 -20.31 0.37
CA THR A 196 -11.30 -19.65 -0.71
C THR A 196 -11.20 -18.14 -0.52
N PHE A 197 -12.07 -17.54 0.31
CA PHE A 197 -12.01 -16.13 0.64
C PHE A 197 -10.96 -15.81 1.72
N SER A 198 -10.57 -14.54 1.78
CA SER A 198 -9.72 -13.98 2.84
C SER A 198 -10.53 -13.14 3.83
N LEU A 199 -9.95 -12.78 4.97
CA LEU A 199 -10.50 -11.80 5.90
C LEU A 199 -9.62 -10.55 5.91
N LEU A 200 -10.23 -9.36 5.99
CA LEU A 200 -9.55 -8.09 6.23
C LEU A 200 -10.10 -7.50 7.53
N VAL A 201 -9.25 -7.40 8.54
CA VAL A 201 -9.60 -6.86 9.83
C VAL A 201 -9.30 -5.36 9.87
N HIS A 202 -10.29 -4.55 10.27
CA HIS A 202 -10.20 -3.09 10.30
C HIS A 202 -10.90 -2.50 11.54
N SER A 203 -10.61 -1.24 11.89
CA SER A 203 -11.20 -0.59 13.09
C SER A 203 -12.24 0.49 12.75
N ASP A 204 -12.81 0.45 11.55
CA ASP A 204 -13.83 1.43 11.13
C ASP A 204 -15.17 1.12 11.80
N SER A 205 -15.55 1.96 12.77
CA SER A 205 -16.78 1.81 13.53
C SER A 205 -18.05 2.15 12.74
N SER A 206 -17.93 2.83 11.58
CA SER A 206 -19.06 3.18 10.73
C SER A 206 -19.53 2.01 9.84
N SER A 207 -18.66 1.02 9.64
CA SER A 207 -18.94 -0.20 8.88
C SER A 207 -19.67 -1.25 9.73
N PRO A 208 -20.43 -2.17 9.10
CA PRO A 208 -21.03 -3.28 9.81
C PRO A 208 -19.96 -4.25 10.34
N MET A 209 -20.33 -5.09 11.30
CA MET A 209 -19.40 -5.99 12.01
C MET A 209 -18.67 -6.96 11.07
N ILE A 210 -19.40 -7.50 10.09
CA ILE A 210 -18.91 -8.36 9.03
C ILE A 210 -19.56 -7.89 7.73
N ASP A 211 -18.75 -7.44 6.77
CA ASP A 211 -19.24 -6.97 5.46
C ASP A 211 -18.66 -7.77 4.29
N PHE A 212 -19.38 -7.78 3.17
CA PHE A 212 -18.90 -8.24 1.88
C PHE A 212 -18.39 -7.08 1.02
N SER A 213 -17.12 -7.12 0.66
CA SER A 213 -16.63 -6.29 -0.45
C SER A 213 -16.60 -7.08 -1.74
N ALA A 214 -17.70 -7.05 -2.50
CA ALA A 214 -17.76 -7.59 -3.86
C ALA A 214 -16.87 -6.82 -4.86
N LYS A 215 -16.46 -5.59 -4.50
CA LYS A 215 -15.85 -4.63 -5.42
C LYS A 215 -14.34 -4.73 -5.55
N SER A 216 -13.67 -5.52 -4.70
CA SER A 216 -12.21 -5.68 -4.78
C SER A 216 -11.88 -6.91 -5.60
N SER A 217 -11.46 -6.70 -6.84
CA SER A 217 -10.97 -7.76 -7.75
C SER A 217 -9.67 -8.40 -7.27
N ILE A 218 -8.97 -7.79 -6.29
CA ILE A 218 -7.66 -8.22 -5.80
C ILE A 218 -7.74 -8.84 -4.40
N LEU A 219 -8.63 -8.32 -3.55
CA LEU A 219 -8.82 -8.80 -2.18
C LEU A 219 -10.27 -9.27 -2.04
N GLN A 220 -10.54 -10.54 -2.34
CA GLN A 220 -11.79 -11.20 -1.98
C GLN A 220 -11.83 -11.39 -0.46
N ALA A 221 -11.89 -10.27 0.24
CA ALA A 221 -11.73 -10.16 1.67
C ALA A 221 -13.07 -9.77 2.28
N ARG A 222 -13.52 -10.54 3.28
CA ARG A 222 -14.60 -10.11 4.16
C ARG A 222 -14.03 -9.11 5.16
N TRP A 223 -14.71 -7.97 5.27
CA TRP A 223 -14.32 -6.92 6.19
C TRP A 223 -14.84 -7.32 7.56
N VAL A 224 -13.93 -7.51 8.50
CA VAL A 224 -14.26 -7.87 9.88
C VAL A 224 -13.81 -6.73 10.76
N ARG A 225 -14.71 -6.18 11.54
CA ARG A 225 -14.31 -5.17 12.51
C ARG A 225 -13.45 -5.80 13.61
N SER A 226 -12.46 -5.08 14.08
CA SER A 226 -11.55 -5.51 15.13
C SER A 226 -12.22 -5.67 16.50
N ASP A 227 -13.44 -5.16 16.68
CA ASP A 227 -14.28 -5.39 17.85
C ASP A 227 -15.29 -6.54 17.68
N CYS A 228 -15.24 -7.28 16.55
CA CYS A 228 -16.11 -8.42 16.30
C CYS A 228 -15.89 -9.56 17.31
N PRO A 229 -16.91 -9.97 18.08
CA PRO A 229 -16.79 -11.08 19.02
C PRO A 229 -16.49 -12.40 18.31
N PRO A 230 -15.62 -13.28 18.86
CA PRO A 230 -15.29 -14.56 18.24
C PRO A 230 -16.51 -15.43 17.90
N LYS A 231 -17.54 -15.42 18.76
CA LYS A 231 -18.80 -16.15 18.53
C LYS A 231 -19.52 -15.70 17.27
N GLN A 232 -19.60 -14.39 17.03
CA GLN A 232 -20.27 -13.83 15.85
C GLN A 232 -19.48 -14.16 14.57
N LEU A 233 -18.15 -14.16 14.64
CA LEU A 233 -17.31 -14.63 13.53
C LEU A 233 -17.55 -16.11 13.23
N VAL A 234 -17.61 -16.96 14.26
CA VAL A 234 -17.88 -18.39 14.10
C VAL A 234 -19.27 -18.63 13.51
N GLU A 235 -20.29 -17.95 14.03
CA GLU A 235 -21.66 -18.00 13.51
C GLU A 235 -21.70 -17.68 12.02
N PHE A 236 -20.98 -16.63 11.60
CA PHE A 236 -20.83 -16.33 10.17
C PHE A 236 -20.15 -17.47 9.40
N LEU A 237 -19.01 -17.98 9.89
CA LEU A 237 -18.24 -19.04 9.21
C LEU A 237 -19.04 -20.33 9.05
N VAL A 238 -19.97 -20.64 9.95
CA VAL A 238 -20.83 -21.83 9.84
C VAL A 238 -22.15 -21.57 9.13
N SER A 239 -22.50 -20.31 8.86
CA SER A 239 -23.74 -19.90 8.19
C SER A 239 -23.68 -20.07 6.66
N ASP A 240 -24.84 -19.98 6.02
CA ASP A 240 -24.95 -19.90 4.56
C ASP A 240 -24.19 -18.68 3.97
N GLY A 241 -23.97 -17.64 4.79
CA GLY A 241 -23.21 -16.45 4.39
C GLY A 241 -21.76 -16.75 4.04
N SER A 242 -21.12 -17.72 4.72
CA SER A 242 -19.75 -18.15 4.38
C SER A 242 -19.73 -19.00 3.11
N MET A 243 -20.76 -19.81 2.87
CA MET A 243 -20.88 -20.58 1.63
C MET A 243 -21.03 -19.68 0.40
N LEU A 244 -21.88 -18.65 0.49
CA LEU A 244 -22.03 -17.67 -0.58
C LEU A 244 -20.73 -16.88 -0.81
N ALA A 245 -20.03 -16.52 0.28
CA ALA A 245 -18.73 -15.86 0.19
C ALA A 245 -17.68 -16.75 -0.49
N ASP A 246 -17.67 -18.04 -0.16
CA ASP A 246 -16.76 -19.03 -0.71
C ASP A 246 -17.03 -19.28 -2.20
N GLN A 247 -18.29 -19.40 -2.60
CA GLN A 247 -18.67 -19.53 -4.01
C GLN A 247 -18.28 -18.30 -4.82
N ALA A 248 -18.54 -17.09 -4.29
CA ALA A 248 -18.15 -15.84 -4.96
C ALA A 248 -16.62 -15.73 -5.10
N ALA A 249 -15.89 -16.10 -4.05
CA ALA A 249 -14.43 -16.10 -4.07
C ALA A 249 -13.86 -17.10 -5.08
N ALA A 250 -14.36 -18.34 -5.07
CA ALA A 250 -14.00 -19.37 -6.03
C ALA A 250 -14.29 -18.95 -7.48
N ALA A 251 -15.44 -18.34 -7.76
CA ALA A 251 -15.79 -17.86 -9.09
C ALA A 251 -14.81 -16.79 -9.61
N VAL A 252 -14.43 -15.84 -8.74
CA VAL A 252 -13.46 -14.81 -9.12
C VAL A 252 -12.04 -15.39 -9.27
N GLN A 253 -11.65 -16.42 -8.50
CA GLN A 253 -10.36 -17.11 -8.72
C GLN A 253 -10.30 -17.79 -10.10
N VAL A 254 -11.39 -18.42 -10.54
CA VAL A 254 -11.50 -18.98 -11.90
C VAL A 254 -11.38 -17.87 -12.95
N GLY A 255 -12.09 -16.76 -12.76
CA GLY A 255 -12.00 -15.60 -13.65
C GLY A 255 -10.59 -15.01 -13.76
N LEU A 256 -9.85 -14.91 -12.65
CA LEU A 256 -8.46 -14.44 -12.63
C LEU A 256 -7.51 -15.40 -13.36
N GLN A 257 -7.72 -16.71 -13.28
CA GLN A 257 -6.93 -17.69 -14.03
C GLN A 257 -7.18 -17.57 -15.53
N GLU A 258 -8.44 -17.40 -15.94
CA GLU A 258 -8.82 -17.17 -17.34
C GLU A 258 -8.25 -15.86 -17.87
N GLU A 259 -8.32 -14.78 -17.08
CA GLU A 259 -7.70 -13.49 -17.39
C GLU A 259 -6.19 -13.63 -17.58
N HIS A 260 -5.48 -14.23 -16.61
CA HIS A 260 -4.03 -14.38 -16.68
C HIS A 260 -3.60 -15.23 -17.89
N ALA A 261 -4.35 -16.30 -18.19
CA ALA A 261 -4.11 -17.11 -19.38
C ALA A 261 -4.31 -16.31 -20.68
N LEU A 262 -5.31 -15.44 -20.74
CA LEU A 262 -5.56 -14.56 -21.88
C LEU A 262 -4.44 -13.53 -22.06
N LEU A 263 -4.03 -12.84 -20.99
CA LEU A 263 -2.94 -11.86 -21.04
C LEU A 263 -1.61 -12.50 -21.47
N GLU A 264 -1.35 -13.72 -21.03
CA GLU A 264 -0.15 -14.48 -21.43
C GLU A 264 -0.20 -14.93 -22.90
N GLN A 265 -1.36 -15.31 -23.41
CA GLN A 265 -1.54 -15.59 -24.83
C GLN A 265 -1.25 -14.36 -25.70
N ILE A 266 -1.73 -13.18 -25.29
CA ILE A 266 -1.44 -11.90 -25.96
C ILE A 266 0.06 -11.61 -25.89
N ARG A 267 0.67 -11.77 -24.71
CA ARG A 267 2.11 -11.56 -24.53
C ARG A 267 2.91 -12.40 -25.52
N SER A 268 2.56 -13.68 -25.63
CA SER A 268 3.19 -14.62 -26.55
C SER A 268 2.92 -14.26 -28.02
N ALA A 269 1.69 -13.90 -28.38
CA ALA A 269 1.29 -13.61 -29.77
C ALA A 269 2.03 -12.40 -30.37
N PHE A 270 2.33 -11.40 -29.54
CA PHE A 270 3.02 -10.17 -29.92
C PHE A 270 4.51 -10.14 -29.56
N GLY A 271 5.01 -11.15 -28.83
CA GLY A 271 6.37 -11.13 -28.27
C GLY A 271 6.62 -9.98 -27.30
N ALA A 272 5.55 -9.51 -26.63
CA ALA A 272 5.62 -8.42 -25.67
C ALA A 272 6.42 -8.83 -24.43
N LYS A 273 7.04 -7.85 -23.77
CA LYS A 273 7.76 -8.05 -22.50
C LYS A 273 6.78 -8.29 -21.36
N HIS A 274 5.73 -7.47 -21.27
CA HIS A 274 4.68 -7.58 -20.27
C HIS A 274 3.33 -7.19 -20.89
N VAL A 275 2.25 -7.79 -20.41
CA VAL A 275 0.87 -7.38 -20.71
C VAL A 275 0.15 -7.24 -19.38
N VAL A 276 -0.43 -6.07 -19.11
CA VAL A 276 -1.08 -5.77 -17.83
C VAL A 276 -2.49 -5.23 -18.08
N ARG A 277 -3.42 -5.60 -17.19
CA ARG A 277 -4.72 -4.95 -17.07
C ARG A 277 -4.57 -3.69 -16.22
N VAL A 278 -5.15 -2.60 -16.71
CA VAL A 278 -5.39 -1.38 -15.94
C VAL A 278 -6.90 -1.18 -15.92
N CYS A 279 -7.50 -1.14 -14.74
CA CYS A 279 -8.92 -0.84 -14.59
C CYS A 279 -9.11 0.16 -13.47
N GLY A 280 -10.05 1.08 -13.66
CA GLY A 280 -10.54 1.92 -12.57
C GLY A 280 -11.16 1.08 -11.45
N ALA A 281 -11.10 1.58 -10.21
CA ALA A 281 -11.65 0.91 -9.01
C ALA A 281 -13.17 0.63 -9.06
N ALA A 282 -13.88 1.23 -10.03
CA ALA A 282 -15.32 1.07 -10.23
C ALA A 282 -15.71 0.12 -11.38
N SER A 283 -14.73 -0.35 -12.16
CA SER A 283 -14.96 -1.25 -13.29
C SER A 283 -14.89 -2.71 -12.87
N ASP A 284 -15.79 -3.53 -13.40
CA ASP A 284 -15.77 -4.99 -13.24
C ASP A 284 -14.74 -5.68 -14.15
N GLY A 285 -14.02 -4.91 -14.98
CA GLY A 285 -12.96 -5.40 -15.87
C GLY A 285 -13.47 -6.14 -17.10
N SER A 286 -14.79 -6.31 -17.27
CA SER A 286 -15.39 -7.06 -18.39
C SER A 286 -15.02 -6.45 -19.76
N ALA A 287 -15.06 -5.12 -19.87
CA ALA A 287 -14.69 -4.39 -21.09
C ALA A 287 -13.21 -4.55 -21.45
N VAL A 288 -12.33 -4.61 -20.45
CA VAL A 288 -10.89 -4.80 -20.67
C VAL A 288 -10.59 -6.23 -21.13
N LEU A 289 -11.27 -7.22 -20.56
CA LEU A 289 -11.15 -8.61 -21.01
C LEU A 289 -11.66 -8.80 -22.44
N GLU A 290 -12.76 -8.14 -22.80
CA GLU A 290 -13.26 -8.15 -24.18
C GLU A 290 -12.28 -7.46 -25.15
N GLY A 291 -11.71 -6.31 -24.75
CA GLY A 291 -10.63 -5.66 -25.49
C GLY A 291 -9.41 -6.57 -25.68
N ALA A 292 -9.02 -7.30 -24.65
CA ALA A 292 -7.93 -8.26 -24.68
C ALA A 292 -8.21 -9.43 -25.65
N ARG A 293 -9.43 -9.99 -25.65
CA ARG A 293 -9.83 -11.02 -26.62
C ARG A 293 -9.76 -10.51 -28.05
N ARG A 294 -10.34 -9.33 -28.31
CA ARG A 294 -10.30 -8.71 -29.65
C ARG A 294 -8.87 -8.44 -30.10
N LEU A 295 -7.98 -8.02 -29.20
CA LEU A 295 -6.56 -7.82 -29.49
C LEU A 295 -5.88 -9.14 -29.91
N LEU A 296 -6.17 -10.23 -29.20
CA LEU A 296 -5.65 -11.56 -29.52
C LEU A 296 -6.17 -12.07 -30.87
N GLU A 297 -7.48 -11.95 -31.12
CA GLU A 297 -8.14 -12.36 -32.37
C GLU A 297 -7.56 -11.66 -33.59
N ASN A 298 -7.15 -10.38 -33.44
CA ASN A 298 -6.62 -9.57 -34.53
C ASN A 298 -5.08 -9.54 -34.57
N ALA A 299 -4.39 -10.36 -33.76
CA ALA A 299 -2.94 -10.30 -33.62
C ALA A 299 -2.18 -10.48 -34.95
N GLU A 300 -2.60 -11.44 -35.79
CA GLU A 300 -1.96 -11.67 -37.09
C GLU A 300 -2.19 -10.52 -38.07
N ALA A 301 -3.39 -9.93 -38.07
CA ALA A 301 -3.70 -8.78 -38.93
C ALA A 301 -2.89 -7.54 -38.52
N ILE A 302 -2.75 -7.29 -37.21
CA ILE A 302 -1.95 -6.18 -36.67
C ILE A 302 -0.48 -6.36 -37.04
N LYS A 303 0.09 -7.56 -36.84
CA LYS A 303 1.46 -7.87 -37.28
C LYS A 303 1.62 -7.72 -38.79
N GLY A 304 0.64 -8.19 -39.57
CA GLY A 304 0.60 -8.06 -41.03
C GLY A 304 0.52 -6.63 -41.54
N SER A 305 0.02 -5.69 -40.72
CA SER A 305 0.00 -4.25 -41.02
C SER A 305 1.34 -3.53 -40.76
N GLY A 306 2.37 -4.26 -40.28
CA GLY A 306 3.71 -3.72 -40.02
C GLY A 306 3.94 -3.24 -38.58
N VAL A 307 3.02 -3.52 -37.66
CA VAL A 307 3.17 -3.17 -36.24
C VAL A 307 4.02 -4.23 -35.52
N ASP A 308 5.18 -3.82 -35.00
CA ASP A 308 6.07 -4.67 -34.20
C ASP A 308 6.02 -4.26 -32.72
N LEU A 309 5.48 -5.15 -31.88
CA LEU A 309 5.34 -4.94 -30.44
C LEU A 309 6.32 -5.80 -29.62
N ARG A 310 7.34 -6.40 -30.27
CA ARG A 310 8.32 -7.24 -29.56
C ARG A 310 9.08 -6.43 -28.52
N GLY A 311 9.11 -6.93 -27.29
CA GLY A 311 9.75 -6.26 -26.16
C GLY A 311 8.98 -5.07 -25.57
N ALA A 312 7.83 -4.69 -26.16
CA ALA A 312 6.97 -3.65 -25.61
C ALA A 312 6.23 -4.12 -24.35
N SER A 313 5.81 -3.18 -23.50
CA SER A 313 4.87 -3.46 -22.40
C SER A 313 3.49 -2.94 -22.81
N LEU A 314 2.50 -3.82 -22.84
CA LEU A 314 1.14 -3.51 -23.25
C LEU A 314 0.26 -3.33 -22.01
N ALA A 315 -0.39 -2.18 -21.90
CA ALA A 315 -1.42 -1.94 -20.91
C ALA A 315 -2.78 -1.94 -21.61
N ILE A 316 -3.69 -2.80 -21.17
CA ILE A 316 -5.06 -2.84 -21.66
C ILE A 316 -5.93 -2.15 -20.62
N ASP A 317 -6.61 -1.08 -21.02
CA ASP A 317 -7.30 -0.14 -20.13
C ASP A 317 -8.77 0.03 -20.53
N ASP A 318 -9.65 0.33 -19.57
CA ASP A 318 -11.06 0.71 -19.78
C ASP A 318 -11.30 2.23 -19.71
N CYS A 319 -10.31 3.01 -19.27
CA CYS A 319 -10.48 4.44 -18.95
C CYS A 319 -9.79 5.40 -19.93
N TYR A 320 -9.05 4.92 -20.94
CA TYR A 320 -8.32 5.78 -21.88
C TYR A 320 -8.93 5.77 -23.29
N GLU A 321 -9.94 6.62 -23.53
CA GLU A 321 -10.20 7.12 -24.88
C GLU A 321 -9.21 8.25 -25.20
N VAL A 322 -8.01 7.92 -25.65
CA VAL A 322 -7.11 8.92 -26.25
C VAL A 322 -6.61 8.43 -27.60
N TRP A 323 -7.53 8.34 -28.56
CA TRP A 323 -7.20 8.39 -29.99
C TRP A 323 -7.33 9.83 -30.51
N GLY A 324 -6.74 10.79 -29.79
CA GLY A 324 -6.87 12.22 -30.11
C GLY A 324 -5.72 13.12 -29.66
N SER A 325 -4.82 12.68 -28.77
CA SER A 325 -3.62 13.47 -28.41
C SER A 325 -2.43 13.14 -29.31
N GLY A 326 -2.69 13.06 -30.62
CA GLY A 326 -1.63 13.21 -31.60
C GLY A 326 -0.99 14.58 -31.37
N HIS A 327 0.20 14.57 -30.78
CA HIS A 327 1.11 15.69 -30.88
C HIS A 327 1.28 15.99 -32.37
N SER A 328 0.89 17.20 -32.77
CA SER A 328 1.39 17.86 -33.98
C SER A 328 2.92 17.78 -34.04
#